data_AF-A0A2H9L056-F1
#
_entry.id   AF-A0A2H9L056-F1
#
_cell.length_a   1.000
_cell.length_b   1.000
_cell.length_c   1.000
_cell.angle_alpha   90.00
_cell.angle_beta   90.00
_cell.angle_gamma   90.00
#
_symmetry.space_group_name_H-M   'P 1'
#
loop_
_entity.id
_entity.type
_entity.pdbx_description
1 polymer ?
#
loop_
_entity_poly.entity_id
_entity_poly.type
_entity_poly.pdbx_seq_one_letter_code
_entity_poly.pdbx_strand_id
1 'polypeptide(L)'
;MEKHSKEALPKKSGLSKNMKIGLTLGAFAAVLIIAFFMLSGGEDNVGAFTDYLYNSPKSAIIMDLRGSPGGQANSNILQCGVNLISGGFFASENKDLLVYACDEKGCMAANTSISDDETSSLSGEAATENKTIDASGNSTMEEKAEPQYISFDQALYNMRSRAYFHILYGEGKKEFFPNHVEVFMNETTDPANCDLKIR
;
A
#
# COMPACT_ATOMS: atom_id res chain seq x y z
N MET A 1 60.96 -15.20 -25.59
CA MET A 1 60.36 -15.14 -24.23
C MET A 1 58.86 -15.21 -24.42
N GLU A 2 58.21 -16.34 -24.70
CA GLU A 2 58.22 -17.65 -24.05
C GLU A 2 57.91 -17.58 -22.55
N LYS A 3 56.63 -17.76 -22.19
CA LYS A 3 56.20 -18.71 -21.14
C LYS A 3 54.68 -18.89 -21.12
N HIS A 4 54.28 -20.12 -21.43
CA HIS A 4 53.01 -20.76 -21.13
C HIS A 4 52.76 -20.84 -19.61
N SER A 5 51.50 -20.74 -19.16
CA SER A 5 51.03 -21.35 -17.90
C SER A 5 49.49 -21.39 -17.91
N LYS A 6 48.88 -22.50 -18.32
CA LYS A 6 48.42 -23.66 -17.52
C LYS A 6 47.06 -23.46 -16.84
N GLU A 7 46.18 -24.37 -17.24
CA GLU A 7 44.79 -24.61 -16.82
C GLU A 7 44.65 -24.94 -15.33
N ALA A 8 43.47 -24.65 -14.76
CA ALA A 8 42.89 -25.43 -13.68
C ALA A 8 41.34 -25.38 -13.74
N LEU A 9 40.75 -26.52 -14.09
CA LEU A 9 39.32 -26.85 -14.11
C LEU A 9 38.81 -27.29 -12.71
N PRO A 10 37.48 -27.38 -12.50
CA PRO A 10 36.82 -27.24 -11.20
C PRO A 10 36.81 -28.51 -10.35
N LYS A 11 36.85 -28.31 -9.03
CA LYS A 11 36.73 -29.35 -8.01
C LYS A 11 35.25 -29.69 -7.79
N LYS A 12 34.77 -30.78 -8.40
CA LYS A 12 33.48 -31.44 -8.07
C LYS A 12 33.54 -31.95 -6.63
N SER A 13 32.76 -31.35 -5.73
CA SER A 13 32.48 -31.91 -4.41
C SER A 13 31.35 -32.94 -4.49
N GLY A 14 31.58 -34.07 -3.83
CA GLY A 14 30.79 -35.28 -3.94
C GLY A 14 29.39 -35.16 -3.35
N LEU A 15 28.42 -35.54 -4.17
CA LEU A 15 27.05 -35.83 -3.79
C LEU A 15 27.03 -37.15 -3.01
N SER A 16 27.01 -37.09 -1.68
CA SER A 16 26.90 -38.27 -0.83
C SER A 16 25.49 -38.85 -0.92
N LYS A 17 25.39 -40.03 -1.55
CA LYS A 17 24.22 -40.91 -1.49
C LYS A 17 24.24 -41.57 -0.12
N ASN A 18 23.44 -41.10 0.86
CA ASN A 18 23.02 -41.81 2.08
C ASN A 18 22.24 -40.88 3.01
N MET A 19 20.95 -40.62 2.76
CA MET A 19 20.00 -40.35 3.85
C MET A 19 18.55 -40.56 3.37
N LYS A 20 18.20 -41.81 3.10
CA LYS A 20 16.81 -42.28 3.16
C LYS A 20 16.66 -42.92 4.54
N ILE A 21 16.05 -42.20 5.50
CA ILE A 21 15.38 -42.67 6.73
C ILE A 21 15.04 -41.39 7.52
N GLY A 22 13.76 -41.18 7.85
CA GLY A 22 13.28 -40.02 8.61
C GLY A 22 11.88 -39.52 8.24
N LEU A 23 11.14 -40.24 7.40
CA LEU A 23 9.74 -39.96 7.09
C LEU A 23 8.85 -40.71 8.09
N THR A 24 8.60 -40.16 9.29
CA THR A 24 7.51 -40.59 10.21
C THR A 24 7.36 -39.77 11.51
N LEU A 25 7.87 -38.53 11.59
CA LEU A 25 7.55 -37.63 12.72
C LEU A 25 7.18 -36.19 12.28
N GLY A 26 6.82 -36.00 11.00
CA GLY A 26 6.50 -34.70 10.42
C GLY A 26 5.01 -34.36 10.32
N ALA A 27 4.10 -35.25 10.75
CA ALA A 27 2.66 -35.04 10.55
C ALA A 27 1.94 -34.35 11.74
N PHE A 28 2.50 -34.38 12.95
CA PHE A 28 1.86 -33.77 14.13
C PHE A 28 2.30 -32.33 14.42
N ALA A 29 3.48 -31.92 13.97
CA ALA A 29 3.95 -30.54 14.16
C ALA A 29 3.28 -29.55 13.19
N ALA A 30 2.88 -30.00 11.99
CA ALA A 30 2.18 -29.16 11.03
C ALA A 30 0.75 -28.82 11.48
N VAL A 31 0.08 -29.73 12.19
CA VAL A 31 -1.30 -29.53 12.68
C VAL A 31 -1.34 -28.54 13.86
N LEU A 32 -0.31 -28.49 14.70
CA LEU A 32 -0.25 -27.54 15.83
C LEU A 32 0.13 -26.12 15.41
N ILE A 33 0.87 -25.93 14.32
CA ILE A 33 1.13 -24.60 13.76
C ILE A 33 -0.14 -24.04 13.12
N ILE A 34 -0.91 -24.87 12.40
CA ILE A 34 -2.21 -24.47 11.82
C ILE A 34 -3.21 -24.11 12.94
N ALA A 35 -3.24 -24.86 14.03
CA ALA A 35 -4.13 -24.58 15.17
C ALA A 35 -3.78 -23.28 15.95
N PHE A 36 -2.53 -22.81 15.89
CA PHE A 36 -2.13 -21.55 16.54
C PHE A 36 -2.55 -20.32 15.72
N PHE A 37 -2.70 -20.44 14.40
CA PHE A 37 -3.23 -19.37 13.55
C PHE A 37 -4.76 -19.28 13.59
N MET A 38 -5.47 -20.39 13.88
CA MET A 38 -6.95 -20.41 13.91
C MET A 38 -7.60 -19.90 15.21
N LEU A 39 -6.83 -19.53 16.24
CA LEU A 39 -7.39 -19.19 17.58
C LEU A 39 -7.46 -17.69 17.89
N SER A 40 -7.07 -16.82 16.97
CA SER A 40 -7.28 -15.37 17.04
C SER A 40 -8.31 -14.99 15.98
N GLY A 41 -9.59 -14.88 16.38
CA GLY A 41 -10.72 -14.65 15.49
C GLY A 41 -10.44 -13.55 14.45
N GLY A 42 -10.51 -13.92 13.16
CA GLY A 42 -10.25 -13.01 12.05
C GLY A 42 -10.05 -13.65 10.66
N GLU A 43 -9.86 -14.98 10.56
CA GLU A 43 -9.49 -15.63 9.28
C GLU A 43 -10.55 -15.55 8.16
N ASP A 44 -11.85 -15.61 8.48
CA ASP A 44 -12.91 -15.58 7.45
C ASP A 44 -12.92 -14.24 6.68
N ASN A 45 -12.62 -13.13 7.36
CA ASN A 45 -12.64 -11.81 6.76
C ASN A 45 -11.37 -11.51 5.96
N VAL A 46 -10.22 -12.12 6.31
CA VAL A 46 -8.98 -11.95 5.53
C VAL A 46 -9.16 -12.53 4.13
N GLY A 47 -9.68 -13.76 4.05
CA GLY A 47 -9.97 -14.41 2.77
C GLY A 47 -11.00 -13.61 1.97
N ALA A 48 -12.13 -13.25 2.59
CA ALA A 48 -13.18 -12.49 1.94
C ALA A 48 -12.71 -11.11 1.42
N PHE A 49 -11.96 -10.36 2.22
CA PHE A 49 -11.38 -9.08 1.80
C PHE A 49 -10.39 -9.26 0.66
N THR A 50 -9.51 -10.25 0.77
CA THR A 50 -8.50 -10.56 -0.26
C THR A 50 -9.18 -10.89 -1.58
N ASP A 51 -10.14 -11.81 -1.57
CA ASP A 51 -10.92 -12.17 -2.75
C ASP A 51 -11.64 -10.94 -3.33
N TYR A 52 -12.23 -10.10 -2.48
CA TYR A 52 -12.91 -8.89 -2.93
C TYR A 52 -11.95 -7.88 -3.57
N LEU A 53 -10.77 -7.69 -2.99
CA LEU A 53 -9.73 -6.80 -3.49
C LEU A 53 -9.17 -7.27 -4.85
N TYR A 54 -8.84 -8.56 -4.98
CA TYR A 54 -8.33 -9.12 -6.23
C TYR A 54 -9.38 -9.08 -7.34
N ASN A 55 -10.64 -9.38 -7.04
CA ASN A 55 -11.70 -9.43 -8.05
C ASN A 55 -12.32 -8.05 -8.38
N SER A 56 -12.08 -7.01 -7.58
CA SER A 56 -12.63 -5.68 -7.83
C SER A 56 -11.69 -4.84 -8.71
N PRO A 57 -12.14 -4.28 -9.85
CA PRO A 57 -11.33 -3.34 -10.65
C PRO A 57 -11.14 -1.98 -9.95
N LYS A 58 -11.91 -1.72 -8.89
CA LYS A 58 -11.91 -0.47 -8.14
C LYS A 58 -11.44 -0.71 -6.71
N SER A 59 -10.53 0.13 -6.24
CA SER A 59 -10.04 0.08 -4.86
C SER A 59 -9.93 1.49 -4.29
N ALA A 60 -9.77 1.58 -2.97
CA ALA A 60 -9.48 2.84 -2.32
C ALA A 60 -8.49 2.72 -1.16
N ILE A 61 -7.87 3.85 -0.81
CA ILE A 61 -7.04 4.01 0.37
C ILE A 61 -7.48 5.28 1.07
N ILE A 62 -7.67 5.24 2.38
CA ILE A 62 -7.87 6.42 3.20
C ILE A 62 -6.77 6.48 4.27
N MET A 63 -6.02 7.57 4.26
CA MET A 63 -5.01 7.92 5.26
C MET A 63 -5.63 8.90 6.24
N ASP A 64 -6.01 8.43 7.41
CA ASP A 64 -6.72 9.18 8.42
C ASP A 64 -5.75 9.68 9.50
N LEU A 65 -5.42 10.97 9.43
CA LEU A 65 -4.51 11.64 10.37
C LEU A 65 -5.24 12.14 11.62
N ARG A 66 -6.57 12.03 11.66
CA ARG A 66 -7.37 12.50 12.80
C ARG A 66 -7.06 11.65 14.03
N GLY A 67 -6.95 12.29 15.18
CA GLY A 67 -6.58 11.62 16.44
C GLY A 67 -5.12 11.16 16.54
N SER A 68 -4.28 11.42 15.53
CA SER A 68 -2.84 11.20 15.62
C SER A 68 -2.18 12.21 16.59
N PRO A 69 -1.20 11.79 17.42
CA PRO A 69 -0.59 12.65 18.44
C PRO A 69 0.39 13.67 17.87
N GLY A 70 0.81 13.56 16.61
CA GLY A 70 1.78 14.49 16.03
C GLY A 70 2.41 14.07 14.71
N GLY A 71 3.47 14.79 14.34
CA GLY A 71 4.10 14.72 13.02
C GLY A 71 4.68 13.36 12.66
N GLN A 72 5.27 12.62 13.61
CA GLN A 72 5.86 11.31 13.32
C GLN A 72 4.79 10.26 13.00
N ALA A 73 3.72 10.21 13.80
CA ALA A 73 2.59 9.32 13.52
C ALA A 73 1.91 9.68 12.19
N ASN A 74 1.73 10.97 11.88
CA ASN A 74 1.22 11.42 10.59
C ASN A 74 2.10 10.95 9.42
N SER A 75 3.42 11.13 9.56
CA SER A 75 4.39 10.69 8.56
C SER A 75 4.32 9.18 8.31
N ASN A 76 4.20 8.39 9.38
CA ASN A 76 4.09 6.94 9.27
C ASN A 76 2.79 6.52 8.55
N ILE A 77 1.65 7.15 8.87
CA ILE A 77 0.37 6.91 8.19
C ILE A 77 0.46 7.23 6.69
N LEU A 78 1.01 8.40 6.34
CA LEU A 78 1.15 8.82 4.94
C LEU A 78 2.11 7.92 4.16
N GLN A 79 3.28 7.61 4.75
CA GLN A 79 4.27 6.73 4.13
C GLN A 79 3.71 5.33 3.92
N CYS A 80 2.87 4.84 4.84
CA CYS A 80 2.16 3.58 4.70
C CYS A 80 1.28 3.56 3.44
N GLY A 81 0.49 4.62 3.24
CA GLY A 81 -0.37 4.75 2.05
C GLY A 81 0.45 4.83 0.76
N VAL A 82 1.53 5.62 0.76
CA VAL A 82 2.44 5.71 -0.39
C VAL A 82 3.08 4.35 -0.71
N ASN A 83 3.49 3.59 0.31
CA ASN A 83 4.05 2.25 0.12
C ASN A 83 3.03 1.27 -0.46
N LEU A 84 1.74 1.36 -0.06
CA LEU A 84 0.70 0.55 -0.68
C LEU A 84 0.49 0.89 -2.16
N ILE A 85 0.44 2.19 -2.48
CA ILE A 85 0.27 2.67 -3.86
C ILE A 85 1.43 2.23 -4.75
N SER A 86 2.67 2.40 -4.26
CA SER A 86 3.90 2.16 -5.03
C SER A 86 4.42 0.73 -4.96
N GLY A 87 4.03 -0.05 -3.95
CA GLY A 87 4.50 -1.40 -3.62
C GLY A 87 4.07 -2.50 -4.59
N GLY A 88 3.59 -2.14 -5.79
CA GLY A 88 3.39 -3.07 -6.88
C GLY A 88 2.00 -3.68 -6.96
N PHE A 89 1.25 -3.89 -5.88
CA PHE A 89 -0.09 -4.51 -5.98
C PHE A 89 -1.05 -3.67 -6.87
N PHE A 90 -1.31 -2.42 -6.50
CA PHE A 90 -2.19 -1.56 -7.31
C PHE A 90 -1.58 -1.17 -8.65
N ALA A 91 -0.26 -0.99 -8.68
CA ALA A 91 0.47 -0.64 -9.89
C ALA A 91 0.53 -1.78 -10.93
N SER A 92 0.55 -3.05 -10.49
CA SER A 92 0.62 -4.22 -11.38
C SER A 92 -0.74 -4.65 -11.90
N GLU A 93 -1.80 -4.43 -11.12
CA GLU A 93 -3.16 -4.91 -11.42
C GLU A 93 -4.03 -3.87 -12.16
N ASN A 94 -3.47 -2.71 -12.56
CA ASN A 94 -4.19 -1.62 -13.26
C ASN A 94 -5.52 -1.23 -12.58
N LYS A 95 -5.54 -1.15 -11.25
CA LYS A 95 -6.75 -0.85 -10.48
C LYS A 95 -7.08 0.65 -10.55
N ASP A 96 -8.37 0.99 -10.65
CA ASP A 96 -8.85 2.35 -10.41
C ASP A 96 -8.76 2.66 -8.91
N LEU A 97 -7.75 3.45 -8.53
CA LEU A 97 -7.44 3.74 -7.14
C LEU A 97 -7.90 5.14 -6.74
N LEU A 98 -8.82 5.18 -5.78
CA LEU A 98 -9.23 6.41 -5.10
C LEU A 98 -8.45 6.56 -3.79
N VAL A 99 -7.72 7.65 -3.63
CA VAL A 99 -6.89 7.91 -2.46
C VAL A 99 -7.41 9.13 -1.72
N TYR A 100 -7.62 9.00 -0.41
CA TYR A 100 -7.95 10.10 0.48
C TYR A 100 -6.86 10.31 1.52
N ALA A 101 -6.52 11.57 1.79
CA ALA A 101 -5.77 12.00 2.95
C ALA A 101 -6.66 12.92 3.79
N CYS A 102 -6.91 12.57 5.04
CA CYS A 102 -7.85 13.25 5.90
C CYS A 102 -7.17 13.78 7.16
N ASP A 103 -7.49 15.01 7.53
CA ASP A 103 -7.11 15.64 8.80
C ASP A 103 -8.36 16.24 9.49
N GLU A 104 -8.15 17.08 10.50
CA GLU A 104 -9.23 17.73 11.26
C GLU A 104 -10.06 18.72 10.41
N LYS A 105 -9.57 19.15 9.23
CA LYS A 105 -10.28 20.09 8.34
C LYS A 105 -11.11 19.38 7.29
N GLY A 106 -10.79 18.14 6.97
CA GLY A 106 -11.49 17.34 5.98
C GLY A 106 -10.54 16.42 5.21
N CYS A 107 -10.99 15.96 4.06
CA CYS A 107 -10.26 15.04 3.20
C CYS A 107 -9.94 15.67 1.85
N MET A 108 -8.71 15.46 1.39
CA MET A 108 -8.29 15.69 0.01
C MET A 108 -8.33 14.37 -0.75
N ALA A 109 -8.76 14.43 -2.02
CA ALA A 109 -8.88 13.27 -2.88
C ALA A 109 -7.81 13.29 -3.98
N ALA A 110 -7.32 12.11 -4.35
CA ALA A 110 -6.57 11.87 -5.58
C ALA A 110 -7.11 10.61 -6.26
N ASN A 111 -7.13 10.58 -7.58
CA ASN A 111 -7.53 9.40 -8.35
C ASN A 111 -6.39 9.02 -9.30
N THR A 112 -6.08 7.73 -9.40
CA THR A 112 -5.08 7.21 -10.34
C THR A 112 -5.69 6.62 -11.60
N SER A 113 -6.98 6.85 -11.87
CA SER A 113 -7.67 6.31 -13.06
C SER A 113 -6.83 6.52 -14.31
N ILE A 114 -6.25 5.41 -14.80
CA ILE A 114 -5.58 5.32 -16.09
C ILE A 114 -6.70 5.28 -17.12
N SER A 115 -7.18 6.45 -17.53
CA SER A 115 -8.00 6.56 -18.74
C SER A 115 -7.05 6.64 -19.93
N ASP A 116 -6.91 5.53 -20.66
CA ASP A 116 -6.57 5.60 -22.07
C ASP A 116 -7.73 6.34 -22.75
N ASP A 117 -7.46 7.58 -23.13
CA ASP A 117 -8.32 8.49 -23.88
C ASP A 117 -9.33 9.36 -23.08
N GLU A 118 -9.16 10.66 -23.32
CA GLU A 118 -9.99 11.85 -23.07
C GLU A 118 -10.48 12.24 -21.65
N THR A 119 -10.04 13.45 -21.26
CA THR A 119 -10.76 14.46 -20.44
C THR A 119 -11.51 13.96 -19.20
N SER A 120 -10.78 13.41 -18.24
CA SER A 120 -11.19 13.46 -16.84
C SER A 120 -10.56 14.69 -16.18
N SER A 121 -11.20 15.84 -16.35
CA SER A 121 -10.95 17.02 -15.52
C SER A 121 -11.32 16.70 -14.06
N LEU A 122 -10.35 16.67 -13.14
CA LEU A 122 -10.39 17.46 -11.90
C LEU A 122 -9.19 17.22 -10.97
N SER A 123 -8.53 18.34 -10.66
CA SER A 123 -7.89 18.74 -9.41
C SER A 123 -6.83 17.82 -8.82
N GLY A 124 -5.59 18.02 -9.26
CA GLY A 124 -4.41 17.54 -8.57
C GLY A 124 -3.09 17.94 -9.23
N GLU A 125 -3.06 18.96 -10.08
CA GLU A 125 -1.80 19.50 -10.60
C GLU A 125 -1.12 20.27 -9.46
N ALA A 126 -0.10 19.64 -8.88
CA ALA A 126 0.92 20.36 -8.13
C ALA A 126 1.54 21.39 -9.08
N ALA A 127 1.10 22.64 -8.96
CA ALA A 127 1.59 23.77 -9.72
C ALA A 127 3.12 23.83 -9.59
N THR A 128 3.82 23.36 -10.63
CA THR A 128 5.23 23.66 -10.81
C THR A 128 5.27 25.09 -11.31
N GLU A 129 5.78 25.98 -10.46
CA GLU A 129 5.87 27.43 -10.66
C GLU A 129 6.74 27.75 -11.88
N ASN A 130 6.18 27.71 -13.09
CA ASN A 130 6.82 28.22 -14.29
C ASN A 130 6.35 29.66 -14.49
N LYS A 131 7.12 30.59 -13.93
CA LYS A 131 6.95 32.03 -14.11
C LYS A 131 7.26 32.42 -15.56
N THR A 132 6.29 32.27 -16.47
CA THR A 132 6.36 32.89 -17.79
C THR A 132 6.06 34.39 -17.66
N ILE A 133 7.11 35.21 -17.79
CA ILE A 133 6.99 36.66 -17.91
C ILE A 133 6.76 36.96 -19.40
N ASP A 134 5.55 37.36 -19.78
CA ASP A 134 5.35 37.92 -21.11
C ASP A 134 5.92 39.35 -21.21
N ALA A 135 6.26 39.76 -22.42
CA ALA A 135 6.89 41.05 -22.70
C ALA A 135 5.93 42.26 -22.53
N SER A 136 4.72 42.06 -21.97
CA SER A 136 3.70 43.11 -21.83
C SER A 136 3.67 43.73 -20.43
N GLY A 137 4.35 43.13 -19.44
CA GLY A 137 4.45 43.68 -18.09
C GLY A 137 3.13 43.65 -17.29
N ASN A 138 2.11 42.93 -17.75
CA ASN A 138 0.85 42.78 -17.03
C ASN A 138 0.84 41.47 -16.24
N SER A 139 1.04 41.54 -14.93
CA SER A 139 0.90 40.37 -14.06
C SER A 139 -0.58 40.12 -13.76
N THR A 140 -1.23 39.22 -14.49
CA THR A 140 -2.47 38.60 -14.01
C THR A 140 -2.13 37.72 -12.82
N MET A 141 -2.57 38.12 -11.63
CA MET A 141 -2.52 37.24 -10.47
C MET A 141 -3.49 36.08 -10.72
N GLU A 142 -2.94 34.92 -11.04
CA GLU A 142 -3.70 33.69 -11.14
C GLU A 142 -4.23 33.34 -9.75
N GLU A 143 -5.56 33.41 -9.60
CA GLU A 143 -6.28 33.04 -8.38
C GLU A 143 -5.99 31.57 -8.07
N LYS A 144 -5.13 31.33 -7.09
CA LYS A 144 -4.75 30.00 -6.65
C LYS A 144 -6.00 29.27 -6.19
N ALA A 145 -6.51 28.35 -7.02
CA ALA A 145 -7.65 27.52 -6.68
C ALA A 145 -7.42 26.85 -5.32
N GLU A 146 -8.29 27.15 -4.35
CA GLU A 146 -8.21 26.51 -3.04
C GLU A 146 -8.47 25.01 -3.20
N PRO A 147 -7.67 24.14 -2.55
CA PRO A 147 -7.90 22.71 -2.57
C PRO A 147 -9.30 22.42 -2.02
N GLN A 148 -10.12 21.71 -2.80
CA GLN A 148 -11.48 21.36 -2.38
C GLN A 148 -11.43 20.21 -1.37
N TYR A 149 -11.70 20.54 -0.11
CA TYR A 149 -11.87 19.56 0.96
C TYR A 149 -13.30 19.01 0.95
N ILE A 150 -13.45 17.71 1.19
CA ILE A 150 -14.74 17.07 1.52
C ILE A 150 -14.74 16.63 2.98
N SER A 151 -15.91 16.37 3.56
CA SER A 151 -15.98 15.81 4.91
C SER A 151 -15.49 14.37 4.94
N PHE A 152 -15.06 13.90 6.11
CA PHE A 152 -14.66 12.51 6.30
C PHE A 152 -15.81 11.52 5.99
N ASP A 153 -17.04 11.83 6.43
CA ASP A 153 -18.20 11.00 6.15
C ASP A 153 -18.49 10.90 4.64
N GLN A 154 -18.25 11.99 3.90
CA GLN A 154 -18.37 12.00 2.45
C GLN A 154 -17.27 11.17 1.78
N ALA A 155 -16.04 11.23 2.29
CA ALA A 155 -14.95 10.36 1.83
C ALA A 155 -15.29 8.87 2.05
N LEU A 156 -15.75 8.49 3.25
CA LEU A 156 -16.21 7.12 3.55
C LEU A 156 -17.37 6.70 2.64
N TYR A 157 -18.35 7.57 2.44
CA TYR A 157 -19.49 7.31 1.57
C TYR A 157 -19.05 6.99 0.14
N ASN A 158 -18.04 7.70 -0.39
CA ASN A 158 -17.49 7.49 -1.73
C ASN A 158 -16.73 6.16 -1.87
N MET A 159 -16.26 5.57 -0.77
CA MET A 159 -15.51 4.32 -0.76
C MET A 159 -16.37 3.09 -0.47
N ARG A 160 -17.61 3.23 -0.02
CA ARG A 160 -18.46 2.12 0.46
C ARG A 160 -18.63 0.95 -0.52
N SER A 161 -18.47 1.19 -1.82
CA SER A 161 -18.59 0.21 -2.89
C SER A 161 -17.24 -0.32 -3.41
N ARG A 162 -16.14 0.00 -2.73
CA ARG A 162 -14.77 -0.39 -3.08
C ARG A 162 -14.20 -1.26 -1.97
N ALA A 163 -13.30 -2.17 -2.33
CA ALA A 163 -12.35 -2.72 -1.36
C ALA A 163 -11.40 -1.59 -0.94
N TYR A 164 -11.24 -1.33 0.35
CA TYR A 164 -10.38 -0.23 0.78
C TYR A 164 -9.45 -0.55 1.95
N PHE A 165 -8.36 0.20 2.01
CA PHE A 165 -7.44 0.23 3.15
C PHE A 165 -7.69 1.50 3.95
N HIS A 166 -7.94 1.37 5.25
CA HIS A 166 -8.05 2.51 6.17
C HIS A 166 -6.82 2.52 7.06
N ILE A 167 -5.93 3.47 6.83
CA ILE A 167 -4.72 3.64 7.61
C ILE A 167 -4.99 4.74 8.63
N LEU A 168 -4.86 4.41 9.92
CA LEU A 168 -5.22 5.31 11.01
C LEU A 168 -4.27 5.14 12.20
N TYR A 169 -4.35 6.05 13.16
CA TYR A 169 -3.52 5.98 14.35
C TYR A 169 -3.96 4.84 15.30
N GLY A 170 -3.02 4.03 15.82
CA GLY A 170 -3.29 3.03 16.86
C GLY A 170 -2.15 2.05 17.15
N GLU A 171 -2.47 0.91 17.80
CA GLU A 171 -1.50 -0.03 18.39
C GLU A 171 -0.72 -0.92 17.40
N GLY A 172 -0.50 -0.49 16.15
CA GLY A 172 0.35 -1.24 15.20
C GLY A 172 -0.24 -2.59 14.73
N LYS A 173 -1.56 -2.77 14.88
CA LYS A 173 -2.30 -3.98 14.49
C LYS A 173 -3.03 -3.82 13.15
N LYS A 174 -3.70 -4.87 12.70
CA LYS A 174 -4.59 -4.87 11.52
C LYS A 174 -5.91 -5.52 11.89
N GLU A 175 -7.01 -4.97 11.41
CA GLU A 175 -8.35 -5.52 11.59
C GLU A 175 -9.04 -5.67 10.24
N PHE A 176 -9.63 -6.84 9.99
CA PHE A 176 -10.22 -7.19 8.70
C PHE A 176 -11.74 -7.21 8.77
N PHE A 177 -12.34 -6.58 7.77
CA PHE A 177 -13.78 -6.46 7.56
C PHE A 177 -14.13 -6.97 6.17
N PRO A 178 -15.42 -7.24 5.88
CA PRO A 178 -15.82 -7.78 4.58
C PRO A 178 -15.38 -6.94 3.37
N ASN A 179 -15.31 -5.62 3.51
CA ASN A 179 -15.00 -4.69 2.42
C ASN A 179 -13.73 -3.84 2.66
N HIS A 180 -13.09 -3.96 3.82
CA HIS A 180 -11.90 -3.17 4.12
C HIS A 180 -10.99 -3.81 5.15
N VAL A 181 -9.76 -3.29 5.21
CA VAL A 181 -8.83 -3.56 6.30
C VAL A 181 -8.44 -2.24 6.96
N GLU A 182 -8.46 -2.24 8.29
CA GLU A 182 -7.90 -1.18 9.10
C GLU A 182 -6.43 -1.50 9.40
N VAL A 183 -5.55 -0.54 9.14
CA VAL A 183 -4.10 -0.62 9.35
C VAL A 183 -3.72 0.44 10.37
N PHE A 184 -3.39 0.00 11.58
CA PHE A 184 -3.05 0.93 12.66
C PHE A 184 -1.57 1.26 12.64
N MET A 185 -1.25 2.55 12.70
CA MET A 185 0.11 3.09 12.70
C MET A 185 0.31 3.95 13.96
N ASN A 186 1.50 3.93 14.52
CA ASN A 186 1.91 4.89 15.55
C ASN A 186 3.34 5.38 15.28
N GLU A 187 3.89 6.19 16.17
CA GLU A 187 5.22 6.79 16.05
C GLU A 187 6.35 5.75 15.93
N THR A 188 6.14 4.56 16.49
CA THR A 188 7.12 3.46 16.51
C THR A 188 6.92 2.43 15.41
N THR A 189 5.81 2.52 14.67
CA THR A 189 5.49 1.56 13.62
C THR A 189 6.38 1.82 12.40
N ASP A 190 7.14 0.82 11.99
CA ASP A 190 7.92 0.89 10.75
C ASP A 190 6.98 0.98 9.55
N PRO A 191 6.99 2.08 8.77
CA PRO A 191 6.12 2.24 7.61
C PRO A 191 6.42 1.25 6.48
N ALA A 192 7.56 0.54 6.50
CA ALA A 192 7.83 -0.55 5.56
C ALA A 192 6.93 -1.78 5.80
N ASN A 193 6.43 -1.98 7.04
CA ASN A 193 5.50 -3.07 7.37
C ASN A 193 4.07 -2.86 6.82
N CYS A 194 3.86 -1.74 6.14
CA CYS A 194 2.70 -1.50 5.31
C CYS A 194 2.70 -2.30 4.02
N ASP A 195 3.81 -2.97 3.68
CA ASP A 195 3.85 -4.01 2.66
C ASP A 195 2.96 -5.18 3.13
N LEU A 196 1.67 -5.07 2.81
CA LEU A 196 0.71 -6.14 2.95
C LEU A 196 1.10 -7.20 1.91
N LYS A 197 2.03 -8.07 2.29
CA LYS A 197 2.32 -9.30 1.56
C LYS A 197 1.12 -10.23 1.68
N ILE A 198 0.06 -9.89 0.95
CA ILE A 198 -1.06 -10.77 0.67
C ILE A 198 -0.50 -11.78 -0.33
N ARG A 199 -0.17 -12.99 0.14
CA ARG A 199 0.39 -14.09 -0.66
C ARG A 199 -0.66 -15.14 -0.93
#